data_AF-A0A2W6S4A3-F1
#
_entry.id   AF-A0A2W6S4A3-F1
#
_cell.length_a   1.000
_cell.length_b   1.000
_cell.length_c   1.000
_cell.angle_alpha   90.00
_cell.angle_beta   90.00
_cell.angle_gamma   90.00
#
_symmetry.space_group_name_H-M   'P 1'
#
loop_
_entity.id
_entity.type
_entity.pdbx_description
1 polymer ?
#
loop_
_entity_poly.entity_id
_entity_poly.type
_entity_poly.pdbx_seq_one_letter_code
_entity_poly.pdbx_strand_id
1 'polypeptide(L)'
;MAIKTEPTAQEQKQIEDALDRLERGEPKAKTLAERARRGSLKVNLNSLTLESGVRRHRIVKLYPDLAARAGIQSGERGTTVPLRKQLDDSRREKANAQHQLQQAQSYNFYLMERISKFRIEVKLLNERVAELELEVANGGSSDALYFGSDDVIGVPAKTSKRRRAQDGQLTP
;
A
#
# COMPACT_ATOMS: atom_id res chain seq x y z
N MET A 1 57.97 26.57 -3.53
CA MET A 1 57.54 27.43 -4.66
C MET A 1 56.08 27.12 -4.99
N ALA A 2 55.16 28.04 -4.74
CA ALA A 2 53.77 27.88 -5.13
C ALA A 2 53.63 28.31 -6.60
N ILE A 3 53.56 27.34 -7.52
CA ILE A 3 53.17 27.63 -8.90
C ILE A 3 51.72 28.09 -8.84
N LYS A 4 51.51 29.41 -8.91
CA LYS A 4 50.20 30.00 -9.15
C LYS A 4 49.87 29.69 -10.61
N THR A 5 49.32 28.50 -10.89
CA THR A 5 48.73 28.23 -12.21
C THR A 5 47.53 29.14 -12.36
N GLU A 6 47.64 30.10 -13.26
CA GLU A 6 46.56 31.00 -13.63
C GLU A 6 45.39 30.20 -14.23
N PRO A 7 44.14 30.58 -13.95
CA PRO A 7 42.98 29.97 -14.59
C PRO A 7 42.99 30.28 -16.09
N THR A 8 43.05 29.24 -16.92
CA THR A 8 42.97 29.37 -18.37
C THR A 8 41.51 29.29 -18.81
N ALA A 9 41.08 30.26 -19.62
CA ALA A 9 39.71 30.30 -20.17
C ALA A 9 39.32 29.01 -20.93
N GLN A 10 40.30 28.33 -21.52
CA GLN A 10 40.11 27.02 -22.15
C GLN A 10 39.76 25.91 -21.15
N GLU A 11 40.40 25.88 -19.98
CA GLU A 11 40.10 24.90 -18.92
C GLU A 11 38.70 25.14 -18.36
N GLN A 12 38.33 26.40 -18.13
CA GLN A 12 36.98 26.74 -17.66
C GLN A 12 35.91 26.23 -18.63
N LYS A 13 36.06 26.52 -19.93
CA LYS A 13 35.12 26.06 -20.96
C LYS A 13 35.04 24.53 -21.05
N GLN A 14 36.17 23.84 -20.90
CA GLN A 14 36.20 22.37 -20.88
C GLN A 14 35.43 21.78 -19.68
N ILE A 15 35.51 22.43 -18.51
CA ILE A 15 34.79 22.02 -17.31
C ILE A 15 33.29 22.30 -17.46
N GLU A 16 32.90 23.47 -17.99
CA GLU A 16 31.51 23.82 -18.27
C GLU A 16 30.88 22.85 -19.30
N ASP A 17 31.53 22.64 -20.43
CA ASP A 17 31.08 21.68 -21.46
C ASP A 17 30.97 20.24 -20.90
N ALA A 18 31.86 19.86 -19.98
CA ALA A 18 31.82 18.57 -19.31
C ALA A 18 30.65 18.45 -18.33
N LEU A 19 30.38 19.51 -17.55
CA LEU A 19 29.22 19.57 -16.65
C LEU A 19 27.92 19.43 -17.46
N ASP A 20 27.76 20.20 -18.52
CA ASP A 20 26.56 20.17 -19.36
C ASP A 20 26.32 18.80 -20.00
N ARG A 21 27.38 18.12 -20.44
CA ARG A 21 27.27 16.74 -20.98
C ARG A 21 26.86 15.74 -19.91
N LEU A 22 27.41 15.87 -18.70
CA LEU A 22 27.05 15.01 -17.56
C LEU A 22 25.60 15.23 -17.12
N GLU A 23 25.12 16.48 -17.14
CA GLU A 23 23.74 16.83 -16.80
C GLU A 23 22.73 16.31 -17.84
N ARG A 24 23.09 16.35 -19.12
CA ARG A 24 22.32 15.77 -20.23
C ARG A 24 22.38 14.23 -20.29
N GLY A 25 23.32 13.59 -19.60
CA GLY A 25 23.50 12.15 -19.62
C GLY A 25 24.23 11.62 -20.86
N GLU A 26 24.97 12.48 -21.56
CA GLU A 26 25.74 12.16 -22.77
C GLU A 26 27.25 12.38 -22.59
N PRO A 27 27.91 11.69 -21.64
CA PRO A 27 29.35 11.86 -21.41
C PRO A 27 30.17 11.23 -22.55
N LYS A 28 31.32 11.84 -22.86
CA LYS A 28 32.30 11.33 -23.83
C LYS A 28 33.11 10.18 -23.26
N ALA A 29 33.38 10.17 -21.95
CA ALA A 29 34.15 9.11 -21.32
C ALA A 29 33.37 7.77 -21.34
N LYS A 30 33.96 6.72 -21.94
CA LYS A 30 33.31 5.39 -22.11
C LYS A 30 32.71 4.83 -20.82
N THR A 31 33.45 4.93 -19.71
CA THR A 31 33.01 4.44 -18.39
C THR A 31 31.82 5.22 -17.83
N LEU A 32 31.75 6.53 -18.10
CA LEU A 32 30.62 7.36 -17.71
C LEU A 32 29.43 7.14 -18.66
N ALA A 33 29.67 6.91 -19.94
CA ALA A 33 28.62 6.60 -20.93
C ALA A 33 27.92 5.28 -20.61
N GLU A 34 28.68 4.25 -20.21
CA GLU A 34 28.10 2.99 -19.73
C GLU A 34 27.26 3.18 -18.45
N ARG A 35 27.72 4.03 -17.52
CA ARG A 35 26.95 4.38 -16.31
C ARG A 35 25.68 5.17 -16.65
N ALA A 36 25.74 6.07 -17.62
CA ALA A 36 24.59 6.82 -18.12
C ALA A 36 23.55 5.87 -18.75
N ARG A 37 23.98 4.94 -19.61
CA ARG A 37 23.13 3.90 -20.21
C ARG A 37 22.45 3.01 -19.17
N ARG A 38 23.13 2.73 -18.05
CA ARG A 38 22.58 1.94 -16.93
C ARG A 38 21.73 2.79 -15.96
N GLY A 39 21.59 4.10 -16.20
CA GLY A 39 20.87 5.01 -15.32
C GLY A 39 21.49 5.16 -13.93
N SER A 40 22.81 4.96 -13.81
CA SER A 40 23.57 5.05 -12.57
C SER A 40 24.62 6.16 -12.56
N LEU A 41 24.64 7.01 -13.60
CA LEU A 41 25.51 8.17 -13.68
C LEU A 41 25.17 9.15 -12.55
N LYS A 42 26.17 9.44 -11.70
CA LYS A 42 26.11 10.50 -10.70
C LYS A 42 27.03 11.63 -11.14
N VAL A 43 26.49 12.84 -11.21
CA VAL A 43 27.29 14.05 -11.41
C VAL A 43 27.97 14.36 -10.08
N ASN A 44 29.30 14.28 -10.07
CA ASN A 44 30.15 14.63 -8.94
C ASN A 44 31.52 15.11 -9.43
N LEU A 45 32.37 15.57 -8.50
CA LEU A 45 33.72 16.01 -8.84
C LEU A 45 34.55 14.94 -9.57
N ASN A 46 34.39 13.66 -9.24
CA ASN A 46 35.15 12.61 -9.90
C ASN A 46 34.67 12.40 -11.35
N SER A 47 33.36 12.41 -11.61
CA SER A 47 32.82 12.32 -12.99
C SER A 47 33.22 13.55 -13.81
N LEU A 48 33.18 14.74 -13.20
CA LEU A 48 33.59 15.99 -13.83
C LEU A 48 35.08 15.96 -14.21
N THR A 49 35.95 15.43 -13.35
CA THR A 49 37.38 15.29 -13.65
C THR A 49 37.66 14.28 -14.75
N LEU A 50 36.90 13.17 -14.78
CA LEU A 50 37.01 12.15 -15.81
C LEU A 50 36.54 12.64 -17.19
N GLU A 51 35.53 13.50 -17.22
CA GLU A 51 34.94 14.02 -18.46
C GLU A 51 35.67 15.27 -18.99
N SER A 52 36.15 16.15 -18.11
CA SER A 52 36.89 17.37 -18.48
C SER A 52 38.39 17.15 -18.70
N GLY A 53 38.97 16.09 -18.11
CA GLY A 53 40.42 15.87 -18.09
C GLY A 53 41.18 16.79 -17.13
N VAL A 54 40.49 17.69 -16.41
CA VAL A 54 41.10 18.61 -15.44
C VAL A 54 41.21 17.93 -14.07
N ARG A 55 42.36 18.08 -13.41
CA ARG A 55 42.60 17.49 -12.09
C ARG A 55 41.67 18.08 -11.02
N ARG A 56 41.12 17.23 -10.16
CA ARG A 56 40.17 17.60 -9.10
C ARG A 56 40.60 18.82 -8.26
N HIS A 57 41.84 18.84 -7.80
CA HIS A 57 42.34 19.93 -6.96
C HIS A 57 42.38 21.28 -7.70
N ARG A 58 42.57 21.28 -9.03
CA ARG A 58 42.51 22.51 -9.84
C ARG A 58 41.07 23.00 -9.96
N ILE A 59 40.12 22.09 -10.21
CA ILE A 59 38.69 22.44 -10.27
C ILE A 59 38.24 23.08 -8.95
N VAL A 60 38.56 22.45 -7.83
CA VAL A 60 38.18 22.95 -6.49
C VAL A 60 38.83 24.31 -6.17
N LYS A 61 40.09 24.52 -6.58
CA LYS A 61 40.86 25.71 -6.21
C LYS A 61 40.61 26.91 -7.12
N LEU A 62 40.40 26.68 -8.42
CA LEU A 62 40.30 27.74 -9.43
C LEU A 62 38.87 27.97 -9.90
N TYR A 63 37.98 26.99 -9.75
CA TYR A 63 36.60 27.05 -10.25
C TYR A 63 35.59 26.53 -9.20
N PRO A 64 35.52 27.18 -8.01
CA PRO A 64 34.69 26.71 -6.89
C PRO A 64 33.19 26.66 -7.22
N ASP A 65 32.69 27.56 -8.06
CA ASP A 65 31.28 27.60 -8.45
C ASP A 65 30.87 26.37 -9.28
N LEU A 66 31.75 25.93 -10.20
CA LEU A 66 31.54 24.72 -10.99
C LEU A 66 31.67 23.46 -10.12
N ALA A 67 32.57 23.48 -9.14
CA ALA A 67 32.70 22.42 -8.15
C ALA A 67 31.44 22.27 -7.27
N ALA A 68 30.83 23.40 -6.87
CA ALA A 68 29.60 23.42 -6.09
C ALA A 68 28.41 22.87 -6.89
N ARG A 69 28.25 23.26 -8.17
CA ARG A 69 27.20 22.74 -9.06
C ARG A 69 27.29 21.22 -9.21
N ALA A 70 28.49 20.68 -9.39
CA ALA A 70 28.71 19.23 -9.44
C ALA A 70 28.45 18.52 -8.09
N GLY A 71 28.53 19.24 -6.96
CA GLY A 71 28.27 18.69 -5.63
C GLY A 71 26.78 18.60 -5.28
N ILE A 72 26.00 19.62 -5.66
CA ILE A 72 24.58 19.76 -5.32
C ILE A 72 23.72 18.65 -5.96
N GLN A 73 24.03 18.24 -7.21
CA GLN A 73 23.27 17.20 -7.91
C GLN A 73 23.56 15.76 -7.46
N SER A 74 24.58 15.54 -6.63
CA SER A 74 24.85 14.21 -6.07
C SER A 74 23.78 13.72 -5.09
N GLY A 75 22.88 14.63 -4.67
CA GLY A 75 21.75 14.33 -3.77
C GLY A 75 20.52 13.71 -4.44
N GLU A 76 20.29 13.91 -5.74
CA GLU A 76 18.95 13.63 -6.32
C GLU A 76 18.93 12.68 -7.53
N ARG A 77 20.05 12.45 -8.24
CA ARG A 77 20.08 11.55 -9.40
C ARG A 77 20.86 10.28 -9.11
N GLY A 78 20.17 9.25 -8.65
CA GLY A 78 20.73 7.90 -8.64
C GLY A 78 19.89 6.90 -7.88
N THR A 79 18.75 6.48 -8.44
CA THR A 79 17.94 5.43 -7.80
C THR A 79 17.33 4.40 -8.76
N THR A 80 18.00 4.01 -9.85
CA THR A 80 17.52 2.84 -10.64
C THR A 80 17.58 1.51 -9.87
N VAL A 81 18.49 1.36 -8.91
CA VAL A 81 18.59 0.16 -8.04
C VAL A 81 17.53 0.16 -6.91
N PRO A 82 17.28 1.26 -6.19
CA PRO A 82 16.13 1.40 -5.29
C PRO A 82 14.79 1.15 -5.98
N LEU A 83 14.58 1.65 -7.21
CA LEU A 83 13.33 1.45 -7.94
C LEU A 83 13.08 -0.02 -8.28
N ARG A 84 14.12 -0.80 -8.62
CA ARG A 84 13.95 -2.25 -8.83
C ARG A 84 13.58 -2.98 -7.55
N LYS A 85 14.24 -2.65 -6.44
CA LYS A 85 13.93 -3.24 -5.14
C LYS A 85 12.50 -2.88 -4.69
N GLN A 86 12.10 -1.61 -4.84
CA GLN A 86 10.74 -1.15 -4.59
C GLN A 86 9.71 -1.83 -5.50
N LEU A 87 10.04 -2.07 -6.78
CA LEU A 87 9.18 -2.80 -7.71
C LEU A 87 9.01 -4.26 -7.27
N ASP A 88 10.09 -4.93 -6.86
CA ASP A 88 10.03 -6.33 -6.43
C ASP A 88 9.31 -6.47 -5.08
N ASP A 89 9.52 -5.55 -4.15
CA ASP A 89 8.78 -5.49 -2.89
C ASP A 89 7.29 -5.22 -3.13
N SER A 90 6.95 -4.27 -4.01
CA SER A 90 5.55 -4.01 -4.40
C SER A 90 4.89 -5.20 -5.11
N ARG A 91 5.64 -5.94 -5.93
CA ARG A 91 5.15 -7.19 -6.56
C ARG A 91 4.85 -8.27 -5.52
N ARG A 92 5.70 -8.42 -4.50
CA ARG A 92 5.48 -9.36 -3.39
C ARG A 92 4.27 -8.96 -2.56
N GLU A 93 4.13 -7.69 -2.23
CA GLU A 93 2.96 -7.16 -1.53
C GLU A 93 1.66 -7.41 -2.30
N LYS A 94 1.67 -7.15 -3.62
CA LYS A 94 0.52 -7.43 -4.48
C LYS A 94 0.17 -8.93 -4.51
N ALA A 95 1.16 -9.81 -4.63
CA ALA A 95 0.94 -11.25 -4.61
C ALA A 95 0.34 -11.72 -3.28
N ASN A 96 0.85 -11.21 -2.15
CA ASN A 96 0.32 -11.52 -0.83
C ASN A 96 -1.12 -11.03 -0.66
N ALA A 97 -1.42 -9.81 -1.11
CA ALA A 97 -2.77 -9.26 -1.06
C ALA A 97 -3.76 -10.08 -1.93
N GLN A 98 -3.33 -10.53 -3.12
CA GLN A 98 -4.14 -11.39 -3.96
C GLN A 98 -4.41 -12.75 -3.31
N HIS A 99 -3.42 -13.33 -2.62
CA HIS A 99 -3.60 -14.57 -1.89
C HIS A 99 -4.59 -14.41 -0.71
N GLN A 100 -4.48 -13.32 0.05
CA GLN A 100 -5.44 -13.00 1.12
C GLN A 100 -6.86 -12.79 0.56
N LEU A 101 -6.99 -12.13 -0.59
CA LEU A 101 -8.28 -11.96 -1.27
C LEU A 101 -8.91 -13.31 -1.63
N GLN A 102 -8.12 -14.23 -2.20
CA GLN A 102 -8.60 -15.58 -2.56
C GLN A 102 -9.06 -16.36 -1.32
N GLN A 103 -8.32 -16.27 -0.21
CA GLN A 103 -8.72 -16.89 1.06
C GLN A 103 -10.02 -16.28 1.61
N ALA A 104 -10.18 -14.96 1.53
CA ALA A 104 -11.41 -14.30 1.96
C ALA A 104 -12.60 -14.71 1.08
N GLN A 105 -12.40 -14.83 -0.23
CA GLN A 105 -13.44 -15.27 -1.17
C GLN A 105 -13.86 -16.72 -0.92
N SER A 106 -12.92 -17.63 -0.70
CA SER A 106 -13.24 -19.03 -0.39
C SER A 106 -13.98 -19.16 0.94
N TYR A 107 -13.58 -18.39 1.95
CA TYR A 107 -14.28 -18.34 3.23
C TYR A 107 -15.70 -17.77 3.10
N ASN A 108 -15.88 -16.74 2.28
CA ASN A 108 -17.19 -16.17 1.99
C ASN A 108 -18.11 -17.21 1.33
N PHE A 109 -17.60 -17.97 0.36
CA PHE A 109 -18.36 -19.06 -0.27
C PHE A 109 -18.81 -20.12 0.75
N TYR A 110 -17.90 -20.53 1.64
CA TYR A 110 -18.23 -21.45 2.74
C TYR A 110 -19.34 -20.91 3.66
N LEU A 111 -19.27 -19.62 4.04
CA LEU A 111 -20.30 -18.98 4.84
C LEU A 111 -21.65 -18.93 4.12
N MET A 112 -21.66 -18.62 2.82
CA MET A 112 -22.88 -18.60 2.01
C MET A 112 -23.53 -19.97 1.91
N GLU A 113 -22.74 -21.04 1.76
CA GLU A 113 -23.25 -22.41 1.79
C GLU A 113 -23.90 -22.75 3.14
N ARG A 114 -23.24 -22.36 4.24
CA ARG A 114 -23.75 -22.59 5.59
C ARG A 114 -25.03 -21.81 5.87
N ILE A 115 -25.13 -20.56 5.41
CA ILE A 115 -26.36 -19.76 5.47
C ILE A 115 -27.48 -20.44 4.68
N SER A 116 -27.17 -20.99 3.50
CA SER A 116 -28.16 -21.72 2.69
C SER A 116 -28.72 -22.93 3.45
N LYS A 117 -27.85 -23.72 4.10
CA LYS A 117 -28.27 -24.86 4.95
C LYS A 117 -29.17 -24.42 6.10
N PHE A 118 -28.79 -23.38 6.85
CA PHE A 118 -29.61 -22.85 7.93
C PHE A 118 -30.97 -22.32 7.44
N ARG A 119 -31.03 -21.71 6.25
CA ARG A 119 -32.33 -21.28 5.67
C ARG A 119 -33.25 -22.47 5.38
N ILE A 120 -32.72 -23.61 4.97
CA ILE A 120 -33.51 -24.83 4.76
C ILE A 120 -33.98 -25.39 6.10
N GLU A 121 -33.09 -25.48 7.09
CA GLU A 121 -33.44 -25.95 8.44
C GLU A 121 -34.54 -25.10 9.08
N VAL A 122 -34.45 -23.78 8.98
CA VAL A 122 -35.48 -22.85 9.48
C VAL A 122 -36.81 -23.05 8.76
N LYS A 123 -36.81 -23.29 7.44
CA LYS A 123 -38.05 -23.59 6.70
C LYS A 123 -38.71 -24.86 7.19
N LEU A 124 -37.94 -25.95 7.33
CA LEU A 124 -38.45 -27.23 7.85
C LEU A 124 -39.00 -27.08 9.27
N LEU A 125 -38.32 -26.29 10.11
CA LEU A 125 -38.78 -26.04 11.47
C LEU A 125 -40.10 -25.25 11.48
N ASN A 126 -40.22 -24.23 10.64
CA ASN A 126 -41.47 -23.46 10.50
C ASN A 126 -42.62 -24.32 9.98
N GLU A 127 -42.37 -25.21 9.01
CA GLU A 127 -43.36 -26.18 8.53
C GLU A 127 -43.81 -27.11 9.66
N ARG A 128 -42.86 -27.61 10.47
CA ARG A 128 -43.18 -28.48 11.60
C ARG A 128 -43.98 -27.75 12.70
N VAL A 129 -43.65 -26.49 12.98
CA VAL A 129 -44.43 -25.64 13.90
C VAL A 129 -45.85 -25.46 13.39
N ALA A 130 -46.04 -25.16 12.10
CA ALA A 130 -47.36 -25.01 11.51
C ALA A 130 -48.20 -26.30 11.56
N GLU A 131 -47.58 -27.47 11.34
CA GLU A 131 -48.24 -28.77 11.52
C GLU A 131 -48.71 -28.97 12.97
N LEU A 132 -47.85 -28.69 13.95
CA LEU A 132 -48.19 -28.81 15.38
C LEU A 132 -49.28 -27.83 15.81
N GLU A 133 -49.25 -26.59 15.31
CA GLU A 133 -50.31 -25.60 15.53
C GLU A 133 -51.67 -26.08 14.99
N LEU A 134 -51.68 -26.72 13.82
CA LEU A 134 -52.89 -27.33 13.24
C LEU A 134 -53.36 -28.55 14.05
N GLU A 135 -52.46 -29.41 14.51
CA GLU A 135 -52.80 -30.56 15.36
C GLU A 135 -53.45 -30.12 16.68
N VAL A 136 -52.94 -29.05 17.29
CA VAL A 136 -53.49 -28.47 18.52
C VAL A 136 -54.85 -27.80 18.26
N ALA A 137 -54.98 -27.06 17.15
CA ALA A 137 -56.27 -26.49 16.75
C ALA A 137 -57.35 -27.57 16.51
N ASN A 138 -56.95 -28.78 16.13
CA ASN A 138 -57.83 -29.94 15.91
C ASN A 138 -58.01 -30.84 17.14
N GLY A 139 -57.61 -30.40 18.33
CA GLY A 139 -57.85 -31.12 19.60
C GLY A 139 -56.77 -32.12 20.01
N GLY A 140 -55.55 -32.01 19.45
CA GLY A 140 -54.38 -32.76 19.88
C GLY A 140 -53.92 -32.40 21.30
N SER A 141 -53.20 -33.32 21.96
CA SER A 141 -52.69 -33.13 23.33
C SER A 141 -51.68 -31.97 23.41
N SER A 142 -51.95 -31.01 24.31
CA SER A 142 -51.18 -29.77 24.51
C SER A 142 -49.87 -29.96 25.28
N ASP A 143 -49.50 -31.18 25.67
CA ASP A 143 -48.37 -31.45 26.58
C ASP A 143 -46.98 -31.19 25.98
N ALA A 144 -46.88 -30.87 24.69
CA ALA A 144 -45.61 -30.61 23.99
C ALA A 144 -45.31 -29.12 23.72
N LEU A 145 -46.18 -28.18 24.11
CA LEU A 145 -46.08 -26.76 23.73
C LEU A 145 -45.52 -25.85 24.84
N TYR A 146 -44.26 -26.04 25.19
CA TYR A 146 -43.47 -24.95 25.78
C TYR A 146 -42.19 -24.75 24.98
N PHE A 147 -42.36 -24.32 23.72
CA PHE A 147 -41.28 -23.71 22.96
C PHE A 147 -41.41 -22.19 23.14
N GLY A 148 -40.46 -21.62 23.89
CA GLY A 148 -40.42 -20.21 24.27
C GLY A 148 -40.72 -19.27 23.10
N SER A 149 -41.79 -18.52 23.25
CA SER A 149 -42.44 -17.70 22.22
C SER A 149 -41.76 -16.34 21.98
N ASP A 150 -40.43 -16.24 22.10
CA ASP A 150 -39.80 -14.91 22.09
C ASP A 150 -38.68 -14.68 21.06
N ASP A 151 -38.22 -15.66 20.28
CA ASP A 151 -37.19 -15.37 19.24
C ASP A 151 -37.38 -16.18 17.95
N VAL A 152 -38.38 -15.81 17.15
CA VAL A 152 -38.37 -16.14 15.71
C VAL A 152 -37.43 -15.16 15.01
N ILE A 153 -36.22 -15.61 14.72
CA ILE A 153 -35.21 -14.81 14.01
C ILE A 153 -35.73 -14.47 12.60
N GLY A 154 -36.03 -13.19 12.35
CA GLY A 154 -36.36 -12.65 11.01
C GLY A 154 -37.71 -11.97 10.89
N VAL A 155 -38.54 -11.95 11.93
CA VAL A 155 -39.78 -11.14 11.97
C VAL A 155 -39.53 -9.93 12.88
N PRO A 156 -39.79 -8.67 12.44
CA PRO A 156 -39.62 -7.52 13.32
C PRO A 156 -40.56 -7.68 14.52
N ALA A 157 -39.98 -7.64 15.72
CA ALA A 157 -40.73 -7.75 16.98
C ALA A 157 -41.86 -6.73 16.99
N LYS A 158 -43.11 -7.20 16.95
CA LYS A 158 -44.26 -6.33 17.22
C LYS A 158 -44.14 -5.91 18.67
N THR A 159 -43.82 -4.64 18.90
CA THR A 159 -43.69 -4.01 20.22
C THR A 159 -44.84 -4.42 21.13
N SER A 160 -44.59 -5.40 22.00
CA SER A 160 -45.50 -5.73 23.07
C SER A 160 -45.44 -4.55 24.04
N LYS A 161 -46.54 -3.79 24.11
CA LYS A 161 -46.72 -2.76 25.13
C LYS A 161 -46.68 -3.48 26.48
N ARG A 162 -45.50 -3.51 27.12
CA ARG A 162 -45.38 -3.82 28.54
C ARG A 162 -46.33 -2.89 29.28
N ARG A 163 -47.39 -3.47 29.85
CA ARG A 163 -48.28 -2.81 30.79
C ARG A 163 -47.40 -2.20 31.89
N ARG A 164 -47.44 -0.88 32.00
CA ARG A 164 -47.04 -0.14 33.22
C ARG A 164 -47.81 -0.76 34.39
N ALA A 165 -47.12 -1.54 35.21
CA ALA A 165 -47.52 -1.75 36.59
C ALA A 165 -46.87 -0.62 37.41
N GLN A 166 -47.69 0.42 37.60
CA GLN A 166 -47.69 1.41 38.68
C GLN A 166 -46.38 1.65 39.43
N ASP A 167 -45.80 2.83 39.16
CA ASP A 167 -45.17 3.66 40.17
C ASP A 167 -46.15 3.87 41.33
N GLY A 168 -45.86 3.25 42.47
CA GLY A 168 -46.48 3.54 43.75
C GLY A 168 -45.44 4.16 44.67
N GLN A 169 -45.18 5.45 44.51
CA GLN A 169 -44.68 6.27 45.61
C GLN A 169 -45.72 6.20 46.75
N LEU A 170 -45.27 5.88 47.96
CA LEU A 170 -45.70 6.53 49.20
C LEU A 170 -44.60 6.32 50.25
N THR A 171 -43.95 7.43 50.54
CA THR A 171 -42.97 7.80 51.59
C THR A 171 -43.54 7.65 53.02
N PRO A 172 -42.79 7.89 54.11
CA PRO A 172 -41.41 8.38 54.24
C PRO A 172 -40.41 7.41 54.89
#